data_AF-A0A9X4IJK5-F1
#
_entry.id   AF-A0A9X4IJK5-F1
#
_cell.length_a   1.000
_cell.length_b   1.000
_cell.length_c   1.000
_cell.angle_alpha   90.00
_cell.angle_beta   90.00
_cell.angle_gamma   90.00
#
_symmetry.space_group_name_H-M   'P 1'
#
loop_
_entity.id
_entity.type
_entity.pdbx_description
1 polymer ?
#
loop_
_entity_poly.entity_id
_entity_poly.type
_entity_poly.pdbx_seq_one_letter_code
_entity_poly.pdbx_strand_id
1 'polypeptide(L)'
;MSDAGDLSRILADFAGHLVSSRKLSAQDIQRAKHLAENGGEDLGLVLTRLGLISERDLAEEISRFLTIPLVGLDQISDEPLPDDVFLSFSPSSHWRPLPAALR
;
A
#
# COMPACT_ATOMS: atom_id res chain seq x y z
N MET A 1 -15.33 -2.23 17.88
CA MET A 1 -15.28 -3.68 17.59
C MET A 1 -15.68 -3.95 16.13
N SER A 2 -15.08 -3.20 15.18
CA SER A 2 -15.42 -3.28 13.73
C SER A 2 -14.24 -2.97 12.77
N ASP A 3 -12.98 -2.87 13.21
CA ASP A 3 -11.85 -2.52 12.31
C ASP A 3 -11.45 -3.66 11.37
N ALA A 4 -11.47 -4.90 11.88
CA ALA A 4 -10.99 -6.05 11.10
C ALA A 4 -11.91 -6.40 9.90
N GLY A 5 -13.22 -6.13 10.03
CA GLY A 5 -14.18 -6.36 8.95
C GLY A 5 -14.00 -5.37 7.80
N ASP A 6 -13.74 -4.10 8.12
CA ASP A 6 -13.56 -3.04 7.13
C ASP A 6 -12.26 -3.22 6.35
N LEU A 7 -11.15 -3.56 7.02
CA LEU A 7 -9.88 -3.83 6.35
C LEU A 7 -9.98 -5.05 5.42
N SER A 8 -10.64 -6.12 5.87
CA SER A 8 -10.85 -7.32 5.05
C SER A 8 -11.63 -7.00 3.77
N ARG A 9 -12.66 -6.13 3.87
CA ARG A 9 -13.42 -5.67 2.71
C ARG A 9 -12.56 -4.83 1.76
N ILE A 10 -11.79 -3.87 2.28
CA ILE A 10 -10.88 -3.05 1.47
C ILE A 10 -9.86 -3.93 0.72
N LEU A 11 -9.31 -4.94 1.38
CA LEU A 11 -8.38 -5.89 0.76
C LEU A 11 -9.06 -6.73 -0.33
N ALA A 12 -10.32 -7.13 -0.13
CA ALA A 12 -11.08 -7.84 -1.15
C ALA A 12 -11.35 -6.96 -2.38
N ASP A 13 -11.73 -5.69 -2.16
CA ASP A 13 -11.97 -4.72 -3.22
C ASP A 13 -10.69 -4.40 -4.00
N PHE A 14 -9.55 -4.25 -3.31
CA PHE A 14 -8.24 -4.04 -3.94
C PHE A 14 -7.80 -5.25 -4.78
N ALA A 15 -8.01 -6.47 -4.27
CA ALA A 15 -7.74 -7.67 -5.05
C ALA A 15 -8.60 -7.73 -6.34
N GLY A 16 -9.87 -7.31 -6.26
CA GLY A 16 -10.74 -7.15 -7.43
C GLY A 16 -10.23 -6.09 -8.41
N HIS A 17 -9.72 -4.97 -7.90
CA HIS A 17 -9.10 -3.91 -8.69
C HIS A 17 -7.94 -4.45 -9.53
N LEU A 18 -7.00 -5.19 -8.92
CA LEU A 18 -5.84 -5.75 -9.62
C LEU A 18 -6.20 -6.73 -10.75
N VAL A 19 -7.30 -7.48 -10.58
CA VAL A 19 -7.84 -8.34 -11.64
C VAL A 19 -8.47 -7.50 -12.75
N SER A 20 -9.24 -6.48 -12.39
CA SER A 20 -9.90 -5.61 -13.36
C SER A 20 -8.92 -4.78 -14.19
N SER A 21 -7.78 -4.38 -13.61
CA SER A 21 -6.70 -3.66 -14.31
C SER A 21 -5.83 -4.58 -15.17
N ARG A 22 -6.14 -5.89 -15.22
CA ARG A 22 -5.38 -6.95 -15.92
C ARG A 22 -3.92 -7.05 -15.48
N LYS A 23 -3.57 -6.50 -14.32
CA LYS A 23 -2.23 -6.66 -13.73
C LYS A 23 -2.02 -8.08 -13.24
N LEU A 24 -3.06 -8.71 -12.70
CA LEU A 24 -3.00 -10.07 -12.15
C LEU A 24 -4.20 -10.90 -12.58
N SER A 25 -4.00 -12.21 -12.73
CA SER A 25 -5.11 -13.14 -12.94
C SER A 25 -5.81 -13.45 -11.61
N ALA A 26 -7.09 -13.86 -11.68
CA ALA A 26 -7.81 -14.30 -10.49
C ALA A 26 -7.14 -15.51 -9.80
N GLN A 27 -6.47 -16.37 -10.58
CA GLN A 27 -5.73 -17.53 -10.07
C GLN A 27 -4.49 -17.10 -9.28
N ASP A 28 -3.75 -16.10 -9.77
CA ASP A 28 -2.57 -15.57 -9.09
C ASP A 28 -2.94 -14.90 -7.77
N ILE A 29 -4.04 -14.13 -7.76
CA ILE A 29 -4.60 -13.53 -6.54
C ILE A 29 -4.99 -14.60 -5.53
N GLN A 30 -5.69 -15.66 -5.96
CA GLN A 30 -6.11 -16.74 -5.05
C GLN A 30 -4.91 -17.46 -4.44
N ARG A 31 -3.88 -17.73 -5.25
CA ARG A 31 -2.62 -18.33 -4.77
C ARG A 31 -1.92 -17.44 -3.74
N ALA A 32 -1.81 -16.14 -4.02
CA ALA A 32 -1.17 -15.19 -3.12
C ALA A 32 -1.93 -15.04 -1.80
N LYS A 33 -3.28 -14.95 -1.83
CA LYS A 33 -4.12 -14.91 -0.62
C LYS A 33 -3.90 -16.11 0.28
N HIS A 34 -3.93 -17.31 -0.29
CA HIS A 34 -3.69 -18.53 0.48
C HIS A 34 -2.31 -18.56 1.15
N LEU A 35 -1.28 -18.03 0.48
CA LEU A 35 0.07 -17.92 1.06
C LEU A 35 0.14 -16.86 2.16
N ALA A 36 -0.49 -15.70 1.96
CA ALA A 36 -0.56 -14.63 2.95
C ALA A 36 -1.27 -15.11 4.24
N GLU A 37 -2.43 -15.76 4.11
CA GLU A 37 -3.20 -16.28 5.24
C GLU A 37 -2.45 -17.35 6.04
N ASN A 38 -1.81 -18.30 5.36
CA ASN A 38 -1.05 -19.37 6.03
C ASN A 38 0.27 -18.88 6.64
N GLY A 39 0.88 -17.85 6.05
CA GLY A 39 2.13 -17.26 6.53
C GLY A 39 1.94 -16.16 7.57
N GLY A 40 0.72 -15.62 7.71
CA GLY A 40 0.47 -14.39 8.47
C GLY A 40 1.17 -13.17 7.85
N GLU A 41 1.37 -13.18 6.53
CA GLU A 41 2.07 -12.13 5.79
C GLU A 41 1.08 -11.15 5.13
N ASP A 42 1.54 -9.94 4.85
CA ASP A 42 0.80 -8.96 4.05
C ASP A 42 0.65 -9.43 2.59
N LEU A 43 -0.55 -9.27 2.03
CA LEU A 43 -0.84 -9.71 0.65
C LEU A 43 0.04 -9.01 -0.38
N GLY A 44 0.29 -7.70 -0.22
CA GLY A 44 1.16 -6.93 -1.11
C GLY A 44 2.59 -7.47 -1.11
N LEU A 45 3.12 -7.78 0.07
CA LEU A 45 4.45 -8.39 0.21
C LEU A 45 4.53 -9.77 -0.45
N VAL A 46 3.50 -10.60 -0.29
CA VAL A 46 3.46 -11.91 -0.95
C VAL A 46 3.43 -11.75 -2.47
N LEU A 47 2.65 -10.80 -3.00
CA LEU A 47 2.56 -10.55 -4.43
C LEU A 47 3.90 -10.11 -5.05
N THR A 48 4.65 -9.23 -4.38
CA THR A 48 5.96 -8.78 -4.87
C THR A 48 7.01 -9.87 -4.73
N ARG A 49 7.03 -10.60 -3.62
CA ARG A 49 7.96 -11.72 -3.38
C ARG A 49 7.78 -12.87 -4.37
N LEU A 50 6.55 -13.13 -4.82
CA LEU A 50 6.26 -14.11 -5.87
C LEU A 50 6.60 -13.60 -7.28
N GLY A 51 6.99 -12.33 -7.42
CA GLY A 51 7.28 -11.70 -8.72
C GLY A 51 6.04 -11.48 -9.59
N LEU A 52 4.85 -11.50 -8.98
CA LEU A 52 3.58 -11.32 -9.70
C LEU A 52 3.34 -9.86 -10.08
N ILE A 53 3.84 -8.94 -9.25
CA ILE A 53 3.80 -7.50 -9.48
C ILE A 53 5.08 -6.88 -8.92
N SER A 54 5.60 -5.83 -9.57
CA SER A 54 6.74 -5.08 -9.03
C SER A 54 6.29 -4.21 -7.86
N GLU A 55 7.20 -3.82 -6.96
CA GLU A 55 6.88 -2.87 -5.87
C GLU A 55 6.39 -1.52 -6.43
N ARG A 56 6.99 -1.07 -7.54
CA ARG A 56 6.58 0.16 -8.23
C ARG A 56 5.16 0.07 -8.76
N ASP A 57 4.84 -1.00 -9.48
CA ASP A 57 3.51 -1.21 -10.04
C ASP A 57 2.47 -1.36 -8.93
N LEU A 58 2.82 -2.07 -7.84
CA LEU A 58 1.94 -2.19 -6.68
C LEU A 58 1.62 -0.83 -6.07
N ALA A 59 2.64 0.04 -5.89
CA ALA A 59 2.43 1.39 -5.40
C ALA A 59 1.54 2.23 -6.34
N GLU A 60 1.71 2.11 -7.65
CA GLU A 60 0.87 2.78 -8.65
C GLU A 60 -0.60 2.30 -8.58
N GLU A 61 -0.86 1.00 -8.45
CA GLU A 61 -2.22 0.47 -8.33
C GLU A 61 -2.87 0.87 -7.00
N ILE A 62 -2.11 0.88 -5.89
CA ILE A 62 -2.61 1.37 -4.59
C ILE A 62 -3.00 2.85 -4.69
N SER A 63 -2.14 3.67 -5.32
CA SER A 63 -2.41 5.09 -5.58
C SER A 63 -3.71 5.29 -6.36
N ARG A 64 -3.90 4.52 -7.45
CA ARG A 64 -5.13 4.59 -8.25
C ARG A 64 -6.36 4.10 -7.48
N PHE A 65 -6.24 3.00 -6.74
CA PHE A 65 -7.34 2.42 -5.98
C PHE A 65 -7.82 3.34 -4.85
N LEU A 66 -6.89 3.90 -4.09
CA LEU A 66 -7.21 4.82 -2.98
C LEU A 66 -7.44 6.26 -3.45
N THR A 67 -7.21 6.56 -4.72
CA THR A 67 -7.29 7.92 -5.28
C THR A 67 -6.37 8.89 -4.51
N ILE A 68 -5.16 8.43 -4.17
CA ILE A 68 -4.13 9.23 -3.51
C ILE A 68 -2.93 9.42 -4.44
N PRO A 69 -2.24 10.56 -4.42
CA PRO A 69 -1.07 10.78 -5.28
C PRO A 69 0.07 9.84 -4.88
N LEU A 70 0.71 9.22 -5.86
CA LEU A 70 2.01 8.58 -5.68
C LEU A 70 3.11 9.63 -5.85
N VAL A 71 3.94 9.79 -4.83
CA VAL A 71 4.97 10.84 -4.76
C VAL A 71 6.35 10.19 -4.69
N GLY A 72 7.27 10.64 -5.55
CA GLY A 72 8.67 10.26 -5.51
C GLY A 72 9.43 10.98 -4.38
N LEU A 73 10.55 10.41 -3.94
CA LEU A 73 11.39 11.04 -2.91
C LEU A 73 11.94 12.41 -3.35
N ASP A 74 12.10 12.61 -4.65
CA ASP A 74 12.55 13.84 -5.30
C ASP A 74 11.49 14.96 -5.33
N GLN A 75 10.22 14.62 -5.09
CA GLN A 75 9.11 15.58 -5.05
C GLN A 75 8.82 16.07 -3.61
N ILE A 76 9.54 15.53 -2.63
CA ILE A 76 9.44 15.93 -1.23
C ILE A 76 10.26 17.21 -1.02
N SER A 77 9.64 18.23 -0.43
CA SER A 77 10.38 19.44 -0.05
C SER A 77 11.31 19.17 1.13
N ASP A 78 12.53 19.71 1.06
CA ASP A 78 13.49 19.74 2.17
C ASP A 78 13.14 20.78 3.26
N GLU A 79 11.97 21.43 3.16
CA GLU A 79 11.51 22.38 4.17
C GLU A 79 11.29 21.69 5.53
N PRO A 80 11.78 22.26 6.64
CA PRO A 80 11.57 21.68 7.95
C PRO A 80 10.07 21.61 8.29
N LEU A 81 9.66 20.56 8.99
CA LEU A 81 8.31 20.46 9.53
C LEU A 81 8.08 21.57 10.57
N PRO A 82 6.85 22.09 10.69
CA PRO A 82 6.48 23.02 11.75
C PRO A 82 6.74 22.43 13.15
N ASP A 83 7.12 23.30 14.11
CA ASP A 83 7.49 22.91 15.47
C ASP A 83 6.36 22.22 16.27
N ASP A 84 5.11 22.38 15.84
CA ASP A 84 3.92 21.77 16.45
C ASP A 84 3.59 20.37 15.91
N VAL A 85 4.32 19.88 14.90
CA VAL A 85 4.22 18.50 14.43
C VAL A 85 4.98 17.59 15.39
N PHE A 86 4.26 17.09 16.40
CA PHE A 86 4.80 16.11 17.33
C PHE A 86 5.08 14.78 16.64
N LEU A 87 6.37 14.48 16.51
CA LEU A 87 6.89 13.23 15.97
C LEU A 87 6.79 12.11 17.01
N SER A 88 5.60 11.57 17.26
CA SER A 88 5.49 10.23 17.88
C SER A 88 5.74 9.18 16.80
N PHE A 89 7.00 9.03 16.40
CA PHE A 89 7.40 7.94 15.51
C PHE A 89 7.72 6.69 16.31
N SER A 90 6.98 5.62 16.02
CA SER A 90 7.53 4.29 16.21
C SER A 90 8.47 4.00 15.03
N PRO A 91 9.68 3.47 15.26
CA PRO A 91 10.57 2.99 14.19
C PRO A 91 9.91 1.97 13.24
N SER A 92 8.81 1.35 13.68
CA SER A 92 8.04 0.36 12.92
C SER A 92 6.99 0.97 11.99
N SER A 93 6.71 2.28 12.09
CA SER A 93 5.73 2.95 11.23
C SER A 93 6.35 3.38 9.91
N HIS A 94 5.71 2.98 8.81
CA HIS A 94 6.11 3.29 7.44
C HIS A 94 5.56 4.63 6.92
N TRP A 95 4.84 5.39 7.76
CA TRP A 95 4.30 6.71 7.41
C TRP A 95 5.19 7.82 7.98
N ARG A 96 5.35 8.92 7.23
CA ARG A 96 6.05 10.13 7.66
C ARG A 96 5.19 11.36 7.31
N PRO A 97 5.05 12.36 8.20
CA PRO A 97 4.51 13.65 7.84
C PRO A 97 5.47 14.31 6.85
N LEU A 98 4.89 14.89 5.81
CA LEU A 98 5.60 15.69 4.81
C LEU A 98 5.17 17.15 4.95
N PRO A 99 6.06 18.13 4.73
CA PRO A 99 5.65 19.52 4.61
C PRO A 99 4.61 19.63 3.47
N ALA A 100 3.60 20.48 3.66
CA ALA A 100 2.44 20.57 2.74
C ALA A 100 2.81 20.97 1.30
N ALA A 101 4.04 21.44 1.07
CA ALA A 101 4.57 21.77 -0.24
C ALA A 101 5.09 20.50 -0.95
N LEU A 102 4.19 19.78 -1.62
CA LEU A 102 4.57 18.89 -2.72
C LEU A 102 4.83 19.75 -3.95
N ARG A 103 6.03 19.70 -4.54
CA ARG A 103 6.38 20.44 -5.76
C ARG A 103 6.32 19.57 -7.00
#